data_AF-A0A430I148-F1
#
_entry.id   AF-A0A430I148-F1
#
_cell.length_a   1.000
_cell.length_b   1.000
_cell.length_c   1.000
_cell.angle_alpha   90.00
_cell.angle_beta   90.00
_cell.angle_gamma   90.00
#
_symmetry.space_group_name_H-M   'P 1'
#
loop_
_entity.id
_entity.type
_entity.pdbx_description
1 polymer ?
#
loop_
_entity_poly.entity_id
_entity_poly.type
_entity_poly.pdbx_seq_one_letter_code
_entity_poly.pdbx_strand_id
1 'polypeptide(L)'
;MSAEKSGQDLSEAKAWLEQVSGELGLAPEIIEELLHDLLDLTRDVAHGPSRPAAPLTAFLVGLASGRALTADMPDEGAVDKSRENITRVLDLLDNLST
;
A
#
# COMPACT_ATOMS: atom_id res chain seq x y z
N MET A 1 7.88 21.94 -14.38
CA MET A 1 8.29 21.98 -12.96
C MET A 1 7.48 21.02 -12.07
N SER A 2 6.17 21.19 -11.81
CA SER A 2 5.47 20.31 -10.85
C SER A 2 5.32 18.85 -11.28
N ALA A 3 5.04 18.58 -12.56
CA ALA A 3 4.88 17.21 -13.07
C ALA A 3 6.22 16.45 -13.16
N GLU A 4 7.28 17.14 -13.60
CA GLU A 4 8.65 16.57 -13.67
C GLU A 4 9.17 16.22 -12.27
N LYS A 5 8.95 17.10 -11.28
CA LYS A 5 9.33 16.85 -9.89
C LYS A 5 8.58 15.63 -9.32
N SER A 6 7.26 15.54 -9.55
CA SER A 6 6.47 14.40 -9.07
C SER A 6 6.90 13.06 -9.69
N GLY A 7 7.39 13.07 -10.94
CA GLY A 7 7.96 11.89 -11.58
C GLY A 7 9.31 11.48 -10.98
N GLN A 8 10.17 12.46 -10.65
CA GLN A 8 11.43 12.21 -9.96
C GLN A 8 11.21 11.66 -8.54
N ASP A 9 10.32 12.28 -7.75
CA ASP A 9 9.99 11.85 -6.39
C ASP A 9 9.51 10.39 -6.36
N LEU A 10 8.70 9.97 -7.35
CA LEU A 10 8.22 8.59 -7.46
C LEU A 10 9.33 7.62 -7.85
N SER A 11 10.25 8.04 -8.73
CA SER A 11 11.41 7.23 -9.11
C SER A 11 12.36 6.98 -7.93
N GLU A 12 12.62 8.02 -7.12
CA GLU A 12 13.43 7.90 -5.90
C GLU A 12 12.76 6.97 -4.88
N ALA A 13 11.44 7.11 -4.70
CA ALA A 13 10.66 6.23 -3.83
C ALA A 13 10.72 4.76 -4.30
N LYS A 14 10.59 4.49 -5.60
CA LYS A 14 10.73 3.14 -6.16
C LYS A 14 12.10 2.53 -5.89
N ALA A 15 13.18 3.28 -6.16
CA ALA A 15 14.55 2.81 -5.91
C ALA A 15 14.83 2.55 -4.42
N TRP A 16 14.21 3.33 -3.53
CA TRP A 16 14.27 3.07 -2.09
C TRP A 16 13.49 1.79 -1.71
N LEU A 17 12.27 1.63 -2.24
CA LEU A 17 11.43 0.47 -1.95
C LEU A 17 12.06 -0.84 -2.46
N GLU A 18 12.75 -0.83 -3.60
CA GLU A 18 13.51 -1.98 -4.09
C GLU A 18 14.57 -2.44 -3.09
N GLN A 19 15.34 -1.50 -2.52
CA GLN A 19 16.35 -1.81 -1.49
C GLN A 19 15.70 -2.37 -0.21
N VAL A 20 14.61 -1.75 0.25
CA VAL A 20 13.88 -2.21 1.44
C VAL A 20 13.28 -3.61 1.22
N SER A 21 12.72 -3.88 0.03
CA SER A 21 12.23 -5.21 -0.34
C SER A 21 13.35 -6.25 -0.26
N GLY A 22 14.54 -5.94 -0.77
CA GLY A 22 15.72 -6.80 -0.66
C GLY A 22 16.10 -7.12 0.80
N GLU A 23 16.15 -6.10 1.67
CA GLU A 23 16.45 -6.28 3.10
C GLU A 23 15.39 -7.12 3.84
N LEU A 24 14.14 -7.06 3.40
CA LEU A 24 13.02 -7.80 4.00
C LEU A 24 12.77 -9.17 3.33
N GLY A 25 13.50 -9.51 2.27
CA GLY A 25 13.33 -10.76 1.52
C GLY A 25 12.00 -10.82 0.75
N LEU A 26 11.48 -9.67 0.30
CA LEU A 26 10.25 -9.54 -0.48
C LEU A 26 10.57 -9.41 -1.97
N ALA A 27 9.73 -9.99 -2.82
CA ALA A 27 9.78 -9.76 -4.26
C ALA A 27 9.43 -8.28 -4.57
N PRO A 28 10.32 -7.50 -5.22
CA PRO A 28 10.07 -6.10 -5.55
C PRO A 28 8.81 -5.89 -6.41
N GLU A 29 8.43 -6.88 -7.21
CA GLU A 29 7.25 -6.85 -8.07
C GLU A 29 5.96 -6.64 -7.27
N ILE A 30 5.88 -7.18 -6.05
CA ILE A 30 4.73 -7.02 -5.15
C ILE A 30 4.48 -5.53 -4.83
N ILE A 31 5.55 -4.79 -4.52
CA ILE A 31 5.41 -3.37 -4.16
C ILE A 31 5.14 -2.52 -5.40
N GLU A 32 5.68 -2.89 -6.56
CA GLU A 32 5.39 -2.21 -7.83
C GLU A 32 3.90 -2.31 -8.20
N GLU A 33 3.31 -3.50 -8.00
CA GLU A 33 1.89 -3.75 -8.27
C GLU A 33 0.93 -3.04 -7.33
N LEU A 34 1.35 -2.78 -6.09
CA LEU A 34 0.53 -2.15 -5.04
C LEU A 34 0.85 -0.66 -4.84
N LEU A 35 1.87 -0.12 -5.50
CA LEU A 35 2.36 1.23 -5.25
C LEU A 35 1.26 2.29 -5.37
N HIS A 36 0.50 2.25 -6.46
CA HIS A 36 -0.57 3.21 -6.71
C HIS A 36 -1.72 3.03 -5.70
N ASP A 37 -2.15 1.78 -5.47
CA ASP A 37 -3.22 1.45 -4.53
C ASP A 37 -2.90 1.93 -3.10
N LEU A 38 -1.65 1.75 -2.66
CA LEU A 38 -1.19 2.19 -1.33
C LEU A 38 -1.04 3.70 -1.22
N LEU A 39 -0.59 4.38 -2.29
CA LEU A 39 -0.49 5.84 -2.31
C LEU A 39 -1.86 6.51 -2.32
N ASP A 40 -2.83 5.94 -3.04
CA ASP A 40 -4.21 6.42 -3.03
C ASP A 40 -4.88 6.14 -1.68
N LEU A 41 -4.73 4.93 -1.11
CA LEU A 41 -5.16 4.65 0.27
C LEU A 41 -4.61 5.67 1.27
N THR A 42 -3.29 5.94 1.20
CA THR A 42 -2.62 6.87 2.11
C THR A 42 -3.18 8.28 1.94
N ARG A 43 -3.41 8.71 0.70
CA ARG A 43 -4.03 10.01 0.38
C ARG A 43 -5.41 10.11 1.00
N ASP A 44 -6.27 9.11 0.80
CA ASP A 44 -7.66 9.17 1.21
C ASP A 44 -7.80 9.12 2.74
N VAL A 45 -7.05 8.23 3.40
CA VAL A 45 -7.03 8.18 4.88
C VAL A 45 -6.50 9.48 5.47
N ALA A 46 -5.48 10.09 4.87
CA ALA A 46 -4.90 11.34 5.36
C ALA A 46 -5.85 12.53 5.24
N HIS A 47 -6.74 12.53 4.24
CA HIS A 47 -7.79 13.54 4.07
C HIS A 47 -9.08 13.23 4.84
N GLY A 48 -9.31 11.95 5.17
CA GLY A 48 -10.43 11.51 6.00
C GLY A 48 -10.17 11.70 7.51
N PRO A 49 -10.20 10.63 8.32
CA PRO A 49 -10.33 10.72 9.78
C PRO A 49 -9.17 11.46 10.47
N SER A 50 -7.92 11.25 10.02
CA SER A 50 -6.76 12.05 10.45
C SER A 50 -5.48 11.67 9.69
N ARG A 51 -4.54 12.62 9.58
CA ARG A 51 -3.22 12.39 8.97
C ARG A 51 -2.39 11.26 9.63
N PRO A 52 -2.34 11.13 10.97
CA PRO A 52 -1.63 10.01 11.61
C PRO A 52 -2.21 8.63 11.30
N ALA A 53 -3.50 8.54 10.92
CA ALA A 53 -4.12 7.27 10.59
C ALA A 53 -3.55 6.67 9.30
N ALA A 54 -3.05 7.49 8.36
CA ALA A 54 -2.59 6.99 7.05
C ALA A 54 -1.50 5.91 7.13
N PRO A 55 -0.34 6.13 7.81
CA PRO A 55 0.67 5.08 7.95
C PRO A 55 0.19 3.89 8.81
N LEU A 56 -0.66 4.13 9.81
CA LEU A 56 -1.19 3.07 10.67
C LEU A 56 -2.15 2.15 9.90
N THR A 57 -2.98 2.71 9.02
CA THR A 57 -3.88 1.98 8.14
C THR A 57 -3.10 1.16 7.12
N ALA A 58 -2.08 1.73 6.47
CA ALA A 58 -1.22 1.00 5.54
C ALA A 58 -0.54 -0.20 6.22
N PHE A 59 -0.04 -0.02 7.46
CA PHE A 59 0.50 -1.11 8.26
C PHE A 59 -0.54 -2.22 8.54
N LEU A 60 -1.77 -1.85 8.93
CA LEU A 60 -2.84 -2.81 9.21
C LEU A 60 -3.28 -3.59 7.98
N VAL A 61 -3.37 -2.94 6.81
CA VAL A 61 -3.62 -3.60 5.53
C VAL A 61 -2.54 -4.65 5.26
N GLY A 62 -1.27 -4.27 5.32
CA GLY A 62 -0.15 -5.20 5.10
C GLY A 62 -0.15 -6.36 6.10
N LEU A 63 -0.38 -6.08 7.39
CA LEU A 63 -0.46 -7.11 8.43
C LEU A 63 -1.63 -8.08 8.22
N ALA A 64 -2.80 -7.58 7.80
CA ALA A 64 -3.96 -8.41 7.51
C ALA A 64 -3.74 -9.27 6.25
N SER A 65 -3.11 -8.71 5.21
CA SER A 65 -2.77 -9.44 3.99
C SER A 65 -1.81 -10.59 4.27
N GLY A 66 -0.70 -10.31 4.98
CA GLY A 66 0.29 -11.34 5.32
C GLY A 66 -0.28 -12.46 6.19
N ARG A 67 -1.23 -12.15 7.08
CA ARG A 67 -1.92 -13.16 7.92
C ARG A 67 -2.87 -14.07 7.16
N ALA A 68 -3.39 -13.63 6.02
CA ALA A 68 -4.29 -14.44 5.20
C ALA A 68 -3.55 -15.40 4.28
N LEU A 69 -2.23 -15.22 4.11
CA LEU A 69 -1.38 -16.13 3.35
C LEU A 69 -1.02 -17.32 4.23
N THR A 70 -1.20 -18.52 3.69
CA THR A 70 -0.66 -19.76 4.26
C THR A 70 0.70 -20.06 3.63
N ALA A 71 1.53 -20.87 4.29
CA ALA A 71 2.86 -21.24 3.79
C ALA A 71 2.88 -21.83 2.36
N ASP A 72 1.73 -22.37 1.89
CA ASP A 72 1.57 -22.96 0.56
C ASP A 72 0.97 -21.99 -0.50
N MET A 73 0.74 -20.71 -0.17
CA MET A 73 0.20 -19.74 -1.13
C MET A 73 1.32 -18.93 -1.79
N PRO A 74 1.33 -18.78 -3.13
CA PRO A 74 2.31 -17.98 -3.85
C PRO A 74 2.14 -16.48 -3.58
N ASP A 75 3.21 -15.72 -3.85
CA ASP A 75 3.28 -14.25 -3.67
C ASP A 75 2.16 -13.49 -4.40
N GLU A 76 1.62 -14.01 -5.50
CA GLU A 76 0.45 -13.46 -6.20
C GLU A 76 -0.79 -13.34 -5.29
N GLY A 77 -0.97 -14.28 -4.35
CA GLY A 77 -2.06 -14.20 -3.36
C GLY A 77 -1.92 -13.00 -2.41
N ALA A 78 -0.71 -12.48 -2.21
CA ALA A 78 -0.44 -11.35 -1.34
C ALA A 78 -0.95 -10.04 -1.93
N VAL A 79 -0.77 -9.86 -3.24
CA VAL A 79 -1.24 -8.69 -3.98
C VAL A 79 -2.78 -8.65 -3.98
N ASP A 80 -3.42 -9.76 -4.38
CA ASP A 80 -4.89 -9.84 -4.43
C ASP A 80 -5.51 -9.60 -3.04
N LYS A 81 -4.95 -10.22 -2.00
CA LYS A 81 -5.45 -10.00 -0.64
C LYS A 81 -5.24 -8.57 -0.17
N SER A 82 -4.14 -7.93 -0.56
CA SER A 82 -3.91 -6.52 -0.26
C SER A 82 -4.92 -5.63 -0.94
N ARG A 83 -5.23 -5.84 -2.23
CA ARG A 83 -6.29 -5.11 -2.93
C ARG A 83 -7.66 -5.31 -2.27
N GLU A 84 -8.03 -6.54 -1.91
CA GLU A 84 -9.26 -6.80 -1.15
C GLU A 84 -9.33 -6.01 0.17
N ASN A 85 -8.22 -6.00 0.93
CA ASN A 85 -8.15 -5.29 2.20
C ASN A 85 -8.19 -3.77 2.00
N ILE A 86 -7.54 -3.24 0.97
CA ILE A 86 -7.58 -1.82 0.59
C ILE A 86 -9.03 -1.43 0.27
N THR A 87 -9.73 -2.18 -0.58
CA THR A 87 -11.14 -1.92 -0.90
C THR A 87 -12.01 -1.87 0.34
N ARG A 88 -11.89 -2.85 1.25
CA ARG A 88 -12.66 -2.86 2.51
C ARG A 88 -12.42 -1.62 3.38
N VAL A 89 -11.19 -1.11 3.39
CA VAL A 89 -10.85 0.10 4.15
C VAL A 89 -11.40 1.35 3.49
N LEU A 90 -11.31 1.45 2.16
CA LEU A 90 -11.89 2.58 1.42
C LEU A 90 -13.42 2.63 1.59
N ASP A 91 -14.10 1.48 1.49
CA ASP A 91 -15.54 1.37 1.77
C ASP A 91 -15.89 1.86 3.19
N LEU A 92 -15.03 1.59 4.18
CA LEU A 92 -15.24 2.08 5.54
C LEU A 92 -15.11 3.61 5.63
N LEU A 93 -14.16 4.22 4.91
CA LEU A 93 -13.99 5.68 4.87
C LEU A 93 -15.19 6.37 4.22
N ASP A 94 -15.73 5.80 3.15
CA ASP A 94 -16.90 6.34 2.45
C ASP A 94 -18.14 6.32 3.35
N ASN A 95 -18.33 5.23 4.10
CA ASN A 95 -19.42 5.10 5.06
C ASN A 95 -19.30 6.06 6.26
N LEU A 96 -18.09 6.50 6.61
CA LEU A 96 -17.86 7.50 7.68
C LEU A 96 -18.10 8.95 7.22
N SER A 97 -18.11 9.17 5.91
CA SER A 97 -18.27 10.50 5.31
C SER A 97 -19.75 10.84 5.02
N THR A 98 -20.66 9.92 5.31
CA THR A 98 -22.12 10.02 5.16
C THR A 98 -22.79 10.32 6.50
#